data_AF-S6BEV7-F1
#
_entry.id   AF-S6BEV7-F1
#
_cell.length_a   1.000
_cell.length_b   1.000
_cell.length_c   1.000
_cell.angle_alpha   90.00
_cell.angle_beta   90.00
_cell.angle_gamma   90.00
#
_symmetry.space_group_name_H-M   'P 1'
#
loop_
_entity.id
_entity.type
_entity.pdbx_description
1 polymer ?
#
loop_
_entity_poly.entity_id
_entity_poly.type
_entity_poly.pdbx_seq_one_letter_code
_entity_poly.pdbx_strand_id
1 'polypeptide(L)'
;MIGRRILVVAIAMLSTFVHVAYAQGHCAETDLRILGLSKDSVTEESLKKLGITRYVVKSWVRWRPILFPNNPRLLMANIFKDLLHEGIEPFNPNCLVCLIKQAQCVDTTCHASCNLSEYSVECLHCIDKFCYEDVVDCVGAEMIRMIEHKDVFQNDFLRYDIRTRN
;
A
#
# COMPACT_ATOMS: atom_id res chain seq x y z
N MET A 1 -53.05 -14.51 33.25
CA MET A 1 -51.65 -14.05 33.42
C MET A 1 -50.69 -14.88 32.56
N ILE A 2 -50.87 -14.90 31.23
CA ILE A 2 -50.08 -15.77 30.30
C ILE A 2 -49.34 -14.94 29.23
N GLY A 3 -49.71 -13.67 29.02
CA GLY A 3 -49.18 -12.83 27.93
C GLY A 3 -47.83 -12.14 28.18
N ARG A 4 -47.20 -12.30 29.35
CA ARG A 4 -45.97 -11.54 29.70
C ARG A 4 -44.66 -12.32 29.56
N ARG A 5 -44.70 -13.63 29.30
CA ARG A 5 -43.50 -14.47 29.18
C ARG A 5 -43.03 -14.74 27.75
N ILE A 6 -43.85 -14.43 26.75
CA ILE A 6 -43.52 -14.67 25.33
C ILE A 6 -42.66 -13.52 24.75
N LEU A 7 -42.76 -12.32 25.29
CA LEU A 7 -42.02 -11.15 24.77
C LEU A 7 -40.52 -11.17 25.07
N VAL A 8 -40.08 -11.91 26.11
CA VAL A 8 -38.67 -11.93 26.52
C VAL A 8 -37.81 -12.89 25.67
N VAL A 9 -38.43 -13.86 25.01
CA VAL A 9 -37.69 -14.87 24.21
C VAL A 9 -37.39 -14.38 22.79
N ALA A 10 -38.15 -13.41 22.26
CA ALA A 10 -37.94 -12.89 20.90
C ALA A 10 -36.72 -11.96 20.76
N ILE A 11 -36.16 -11.45 21.87
CA ILE A 11 -34.99 -10.54 21.84
C ILE A 11 -33.67 -11.31 21.94
N ALA A 12 -33.69 -12.59 22.36
CA ALA A 12 -32.47 -13.38 22.58
C ALA A 12 -31.95 -14.12 21.33
N MET A 13 -32.63 -14.06 20.18
CA MET A 13 -32.21 -14.74 18.94
C MET A 13 -31.64 -13.81 17.86
N LEU A 14 -31.41 -12.52 18.15
CA LEU A 14 -30.85 -11.56 17.20
C LEU A 14 -29.37 -11.21 17.44
N SER A 15 -28.63 -12.02 18.23
CA SER A 15 -27.26 -11.68 18.64
C SER A 15 -26.14 -12.55 18.04
N THR A 16 -26.40 -13.45 17.08
CA THR A 16 -25.34 -14.35 16.55
C THR A 16 -24.93 -14.13 15.10
N PHE A 17 -25.34 -13.04 14.47
CA PHE A 17 -24.87 -12.71 13.13
C PHE A 17 -24.45 -11.24 13.02
N VAL A 18 -23.60 -10.80 13.94
CA VAL A 18 -22.63 -9.76 13.57
C VAL A 18 -21.66 -10.45 12.61
N HIS A 19 -22.06 -10.54 11.34
CA HIS A 19 -21.10 -10.69 10.27
C HIS A 19 -20.22 -9.47 10.41
N VAL A 20 -19.05 -9.65 11.04
CA VAL A 20 -17.97 -8.69 10.97
C VAL A 20 -17.79 -8.46 9.49
N ALA A 21 -18.25 -7.31 9.01
CA ALA A 21 -17.97 -6.83 7.69
C ALA A 21 -16.48 -6.51 7.70
N TYR A 22 -15.66 -7.55 7.62
CA TYR A 22 -14.27 -7.40 7.25
C TYR A 22 -14.33 -6.70 5.90
N ALA A 23 -13.95 -5.42 5.88
CA ALA A 23 -13.72 -4.71 4.65
C ALA A 23 -12.70 -5.55 3.88
N GLN A 24 -13.19 -6.29 2.86
CA GLN A 24 -12.35 -7.10 2.00
C GLN A 24 -11.54 -6.13 1.15
N GLY A 25 -10.38 -5.72 1.66
CA GLY A 25 -9.41 -4.98 0.88
C GLY A 25 -8.86 -5.80 -0.27
N HIS A 26 -8.16 -5.13 -1.18
CA HIS A 26 -7.64 -5.78 -2.41
C HIS A 26 -6.41 -6.66 -2.17
N CYS A 27 -5.85 -6.66 -0.96
CA CYS A 27 -4.61 -7.34 -0.62
C CYS A 27 -4.85 -8.34 0.52
N ALA A 28 -4.34 -9.56 0.37
CA ALA A 28 -4.25 -10.46 1.51
C ALA A 28 -3.10 -10.01 2.43
N GLU A 29 -3.18 -10.33 3.72
CA GLU A 29 -2.11 -10.02 4.69
C GLU A 29 -0.75 -10.61 4.27
N THR A 30 -0.78 -11.80 3.64
CA THR A 30 0.43 -12.43 3.07
C THR A 30 1.05 -11.60 1.96
N ASP A 31 0.24 -11.00 1.08
CA ASP A 31 0.71 -10.13 0.00
C ASP A 31 1.35 -8.87 0.59
N LEU A 32 0.75 -8.29 1.64
CA LEU A 32 1.30 -7.13 2.33
C LEU A 32 2.64 -7.41 2.97
N ARG A 33 2.84 -8.59 3.55
CA ARG A 33 4.14 -9.00 4.08
C ARG A 33 5.18 -9.18 2.98
N ILE A 34 4.81 -9.80 1.85
CA ILE A 34 5.69 -9.97 0.67
C ILE A 34 6.14 -8.60 0.13
N LEU A 35 5.23 -7.64 0.07
CA LEU A 35 5.49 -6.28 -0.43
C LEU A 35 6.17 -5.36 0.59
N GLY A 36 6.42 -5.84 1.82
CA GLY A 36 6.99 -5.03 2.90
C GLY A 36 6.04 -3.97 3.48
N LEU A 37 4.74 -4.09 3.24
CA LEU A 37 3.72 -3.13 3.68
C LEU A 37 3.13 -3.45 5.05
N SER A 38 3.26 -4.70 5.53
CA SER A 38 2.64 -5.15 6.78
C SER A 38 3.23 -4.43 8.00
N LYS A 39 2.35 -3.83 8.82
CA LYS A 39 2.71 -3.18 10.08
C LYS A 39 3.11 -4.17 11.19
N ASP A 40 2.60 -5.40 11.14
CA ASP A 40 2.81 -6.39 12.21
C ASP A 40 4.21 -7.03 12.20
N SER A 41 4.97 -6.84 11.12
CA SER A 41 6.28 -7.46 10.93
C SER A 41 7.32 -6.47 10.38
N VAL A 42 7.52 -5.34 11.08
CA VAL A 42 8.54 -4.36 10.68
C VAL A 42 9.94 -4.90 10.96
N THR A 43 10.70 -5.16 9.90
CA THR A 43 12.11 -5.57 9.93
C THR A 43 12.90 -4.74 8.91
N GLU A 44 14.23 -4.75 8.99
CA GLU A 44 15.08 -4.10 7.97
C GLU A 44 14.79 -4.67 6.56
N GLU A 45 14.53 -5.97 6.47
CA GLU A 45 14.14 -6.62 5.22
C GLU A 45 12.77 -6.13 4.72
N SER A 46 11.77 -5.96 5.61
CA SER A 46 10.46 -5.46 5.21
C SER A 46 10.53 -4.01 4.73
N LEU A 47 11.31 -3.17 5.40
CA LEU A 47 11.56 -1.78 4.98
C LEU A 47 12.31 -1.73 3.63
N LYS A 48 13.24 -2.67 3.41
CA LYS A 48 13.91 -2.84 2.12
C LYS A 48 12.91 -3.20 1.01
N LYS A 49 12.06 -4.21 1.24
CA LYS A 49 11.00 -4.64 0.31
C LYS A 49 10.01 -3.50 0.02
N LEU A 50 9.67 -2.71 1.04
CA LEU A 50 8.81 -1.53 0.91
C LEU A 50 9.42 -0.48 -0.03
N GLY A 51 10.68 -0.13 0.18
CA GLY A 51 11.35 0.87 -0.67
C GLY A 51 11.48 0.40 -2.12
N ILE A 52 11.86 -0.87 -2.36
CA ILE A 52 11.88 -1.48 -3.71
C ILE A 52 10.50 -1.40 -4.34
N THR A 53 9.47 -1.83 -3.61
CA THR A 53 8.09 -1.88 -4.11
C THR A 53 7.62 -0.50 -4.54
N ARG A 54 7.83 0.52 -3.69
CA ARG A 54 7.44 1.90 -4.00
C ARG A 54 8.21 2.47 -5.18
N TYR A 55 9.52 2.24 -5.22
CA TYR A 55 10.38 2.72 -6.31
C TYR A 55 9.93 2.16 -7.67
N VAL A 56 9.72 0.85 -7.77
CA VAL A 56 9.29 0.19 -9.01
C VAL A 56 7.91 0.70 -9.43
N VAL A 57 6.93 0.71 -8.52
CA VAL A 57 5.56 1.16 -8.82
C VAL A 57 5.56 2.62 -9.29
N LYS A 58 6.24 3.51 -8.56
CA LYS A 58 6.33 4.93 -8.90
C LYS A 58 7.00 5.15 -10.25
N SER A 59 8.11 4.46 -10.53
CA SER A 59 8.81 4.56 -11.81
C SER A 59 7.86 4.27 -12.97
N TRP A 60 7.12 3.16 -12.90
CA TRP A 60 6.15 2.81 -13.93
C TRP A 60 4.97 3.78 -14.02
N VAL A 61 4.45 4.27 -12.89
CA VAL A 61 3.36 5.25 -12.89
C VAL A 61 3.78 6.57 -13.54
N ARG A 62 5.00 7.05 -13.26
CA ARG A 62 5.56 8.26 -13.87
C ARG A 62 5.69 8.13 -15.39
N TRP A 63 6.09 6.95 -15.88
CA TRP A 63 6.23 6.69 -17.32
C TRP A 63 4.92 6.29 -18.01
N ARG A 64 3.83 6.04 -17.27
CA ARG A 64 2.54 5.60 -17.80
C ARG A 64 2.02 6.44 -18.97
N PRO A 65 2.02 7.80 -18.92
CA PRO A 65 1.48 8.60 -20.02
C PRO A 65 2.24 8.40 -21.35
N ILE A 66 3.51 8.02 -21.28
CA ILE A 66 4.40 7.86 -22.43
C ILE A 66 4.35 6.42 -22.95
N LEU A 67 4.47 5.43 -22.07
CA LEU A 67 4.64 4.02 -22.47
C LEU A 67 3.31 3.29 -22.64
N PHE A 68 2.29 3.61 -21.83
CA PHE A 68 1.02 2.87 -21.80
C PHE A 68 -0.20 3.79 -21.68
N PRO A 69 -0.43 4.68 -22.66
CA PRO A 69 -1.68 5.43 -22.70
C PRO A 69 -2.83 4.42 -22.76
N ASN A 70 -3.65 4.39 -21.72
CA ASN A 70 -4.88 3.60 -21.61
C ASN A 70 -4.74 2.06 -21.46
N ASN A 71 -3.57 1.52 -21.08
CA ASN A 71 -3.44 0.08 -20.82
C ASN A 71 -3.03 -0.23 -19.36
N PRO A 72 -3.98 -0.20 -18.40
CA PRO A 72 -3.69 -0.47 -16.99
C PRO A 72 -3.24 -1.91 -16.74
N ARG A 73 -3.66 -2.88 -17.55
CA ARG A 73 -3.25 -4.29 -17.42
C ARG A 73 -1.78 -4.47 -17.74
N LEU A 74 -1.31 -3.85 -18.83
CA LEU A 74 0.10 -3.91 -19.22
C LEU A 74 0.99 -3.19 -18.19
N LEU A 75 0.54 -2.04 -17.67
CA LEU A 75 1.20 -1.36 -16.56
C LEU A 75 1.38 -2.29 -15.34
N MET A 76 0.29 -2.92 -14.88
CA MET A 76 0.34 -3.87 -13.76
C MET A 76 1.26 -5.06 -14.05
N ALA A 77 1.21 -5.61 -15.26
CA ALA A 77 2.04 -6.75 -15.63
C ALA A 77 3.54 -6.40 -15.62
N ASN A 78 3.91 -5.21 -16.07
CA ASN A 78 5.30 -4.74 -16.06
C ASN A 78 5.79 -4.42 -14.64
N ILE A 79 4.97 -3.76 -13.82
CA ILE A 79 5.27 -3.56 -12.39
C ILE A 79 5.49 -4.92 -11.73
N PHE A 80 4.58 -5.87 -11.91
CA PHE A 80 4.69 -7.20 -11.32
C PHE A 80 5.98 -7.90 -11.76
N LYS A 81 6.27 -7.88 -13.07
CA LYS A 81 7.49 -8.46 -13.63
C LYS A 81 8.76 -7.87 -13.01
N ASP A 82 8.83 -6.55 -12.85
CA ASP A 82 10.01 -5.88 -12.31
C ASP A 82 10.15 -6.11 -10.80
N LEU A 83 9.05 -6.19 -10.05
CA LEU A 83 9.11 -6.61 -8.64
C LEU A 83 9.70 -8.01 -8.49
N LEU A 84 9.29 -8.96 -9.34
CA LEU A 84 9.88 -10.30 -9.36
C LEU A 84 11.38 -10.26 -9.71
N HIS A 85 11.79 -9.39 -10.64
CA HIS A 85 13.19 -9.21 -11.01
C HIS A 85 14.02 -8.69 -9.83
N GLU A 86 13.47 -7.78 -9.03
CA GLU A 86 14.10 -7.25 -7.81
C GLU A 86 14.06 -8.22 -6.62
N GLY A 87 13.57 -9.45 -6.83
CA GLY A 87 13.55 -10.50 -5.81
C GLY A 87 12.37 -10.44 -4.86
N ILE A 88 11.31 -9.68 -5.18
CA ILE A 88 10.03 -9.78 -4.48
C ILE A 88 9.36 -11.10 -4.85
N GLU A 89 8.82 -11.80 -3.85
CA GLU A 89 8.12 -13.07 -4.07
C GLU A 89 6.80 -12.86 -4.84
N PRO A 90 6.26 -13.89 -5.52
CA PRO A 90 4.95 -13.79 -6.16
C PRO A 90 3.82 -13.49 -5.15
N PHE A 91 2.95 -12.56 -5.50
CA PHE A 91 1.80 -12.13 -4.70
C PHE A 91 0.59 -11.91 -5.61
N ASN A 92 -0.59 -11.63 -5.05
CA ASN A 92 -1.79 -11.34 -5.85
C ASN A 92 -1.64 -9.99 -6.60
N PRO A 93 -1.60 -9.97 -7.95
CA PRO A 93 -1.41 -8.72 -8.70
C PRO A 93 -2.51 -7.68 -8.49
N ASN A 94 -3.71 -8.07 -8.05
CA ASN A 94 -4.79 -7.12 -7.74
C ASN A 94 -4.41 -6.14 -6.63
N CYS A 95 -3.51 -6.52 -5.72
CA CYS A 95 -2.99 -5.63 -4.70
C CYS A 95 -2.26 -4.40 -5.28
N LEU A 96 -1.67 -4.53 -6.49
CA LEU A 96 -1.00 -3.42 -7.18
C LEU A 96 -1.93 -2.26 -7.51
N VAL A 97 -3.24 -2.48 -7.61
CA VAL A 97 -4.20 -1.39 -7.89
C VAL A 97 -4.10 -0.31 -6.82
N CYS A 98 -3.97 -0.69 -5.54
CA CYS A 98 -3.85 0.24 -4.43
C CYS A 98 -2.53 1.00 -4.45
N LEU A 99 -1.43 0.31 -4.74
CA LEU A 99 -0.10 0.93 -4.82
C LEU A 99 0.02 1.88 -6.01
N ILE A 100 -0.58 1.53 -7.15
CA ILE A 100 -0.65 2.40 -8.32
C ILE A 100 -1.46 3.66 -8.00
N LYS A 101 -2.61 3.53 -7.32
CA LYS A 101 -3.39 4.68 -6.86
C LYS A 101 -2.60 5.56 -5.90
N GLN A 102 -1.88 4.96 -4.95
CA GLN A 102 -1.02 5.71 -4.03
C GLN A 102 0.05 6.48 -4.81
N ALA A 103 0.76 5.84 -5.72
CA ALA A 103 1.79 6.49 -6.53
C ALA A 103 1.21 7.62 -7.40
N GLN A 104 -0.02 7.46 -7.92
CA GLN A 104 -0.73 8.52 -8.63
C GLN A 104 -1.05 9.71 -7.70
N CYS A 105 -1.51 9.44 -6.46
CA CYS A 105 -1.70 10.50 -5.46
C CYS A 105 -0.39 11.24 -5.18
N VAL A 106 0.73 10.53 -5.05
CA VAL A 106 2.04 11.16 -4.85
C VAL A 106 2.41 12.06 -6.04
N ASP A 107 2.22 11.59 -7.27
CA ASP A 107 2.57 12.34 -8.48
C ASP A 107 1.63 13.54 -8.75
N THR A 108 0.40 13.52 -8.26
CA THR A 108 -0.54 14.64 -8.44
C THR A 108 -0.53 15.62 -7.27
N THR A 109 -0.45 15.12 -6.04
CA THR A 109 -0.66 15.91 -4.81
C THR A 109 0.65 16.26 -4.11
N CYS A 110 1.61 15.33 -4.11
CA CYS A 110 2.88 15.49 -3.40
C CYS A 110 4.08 15.74 -4.32
N HIS A 111 3.87 15.99 -5.61
CA HIS A 111 4.93 16.14 -6.60
C HIS A 111 5.99 17.16 -6.17
N ALA A 112 5.57 18.36 -5.75
CA ALA A 112 6.49 19.41 -5.36
C ALA A 112 7.39 19.00 -4.18
N SER A 113 6.82 18.34 -3.17
CA SER A 113 7.56 17.85 -1.99
C SER A 113 8.48 16.68 -2.32
N CYS A 114 8.12 15.86 -3.31
CA CYS A 114 8.79 14.60 -3.66
C CYS A 114 9.69 14.68 -4.90
N ASN A 115 9.79 15.84 -5.56
CA ASN A 115 10.54 15.98 -6.81
C ASN A 115 12.07 15.89 -6.59
N LEU A 116 12.57 16.39 -5.46
CA LEU A 116 14.00 16.39 -5.14
C LEU A 116 14.45 15.04 -4.58
N SER A 117 13.70 14.52 -3.62
CA SER A 117 13.93 13.22 -3.01
C SER A 117 12.59 12.65 -2.55
N GLU A 118 12.38 11.38 -2.83
CA GLU A 118 11.20 10.62 -2.43
C GLU A 118 11.21 10.17 -0.97
N TYR A 119 12.35 10.32 -0.32
CA TYR A 119 12.56 10.01 1.10
C TYR A 119 12.89 11.26 1.93
N SER A 120 12.73 12.46 1.36
CA SER A 120 12.81 13.70 2.13
C SER A 120 11.71 13.75 3.19
N VAL A 121 11.99 14.42 4.31
CA VAL A 121 11.00 14.57 5.40
C VAL A 121 9.73 15.22 4.87
N GLU A 122 9.86 16.20 3.99
CA GLU A 122 8.77 16.93 3.36
C GLU A 122 7.90 16.02 2.47
N CYS A 123 8.53 15.16 1.66
CA CYS A 123 7.82 14.19 0.84
C CYS A 123 7.06 13.18 1.70
N LEU A 124 7.74 12.58 2.69
CA LEU A 124 7.15 11.59 3.58
C LEU A 124 5.96 12.15 4.37
N HIS A 125 6.06 13.39 4.87
CA HIS A 125 4.94 14.07 5.52
C HIS A 125 3.77 14.33 4.58
N CYS A 126 4.03 14.73 3.33
CA CYS A 126 2.97 14.93 2.35
C CYS A 126 2.24 13.61 2.07
N ILE A 127 2.98 12.52 1.85
CA ILE A 127 2.40 11.19 1.58
C ILE A 127 1.56 10.72 2.76
N ASP A 128 2.07 10.82 3.99
CA ASP A 128 1.36 10.42 5.20
C ASP A 128 0.06 11.22 5.39
N LYS A 129 0.10 12.53 5.10
CA LYS A 129 -1.05 13.41 5.26
C LYS A 129 -2.13 13.25 4.20
N PHE A 130 -1.76 13.03 2.94
CA PHE A 130 -2.70 13.15 1.82
C PHE A 130 -2.96 11.86 1.06
N CYS A 131 -2.05 10.87 1.13
CA CYS A 131 -2.14 9.68 0.30
C CYS A 131 -2.21 8.38 1.11
N TYR A 132 -2.03 8.41 2.43
CA TYR A 132 -1.94 7.21 3.25
C TYR A 132 -3.31 6.59 3.54
N GLU A 133 -4.31 7.39 3.93
CA GLU A 133 -5.64 6.87 4.27
C GLU A 133 -6.30 6.15 3.08
N ASP A 134 -6.29 6.77 1.90
CA ASP A 134 -6.84 6.18 0.66
C ASP A 134 -6.23 4.82 0.32
N VAL A 135 -4.93 4.64 0.56
CA VAL A 135 -4.27 3.37 0.27
C VAL A 135 -4.57 2.33 1.36
N VAL A 136 -4.65 2.73 2.63
CA VAL A 136 -5.04 1.83 3.73
C VAL A 136 -6.46 1.31 3.51
N ASP A 137 -7.39 2.17 3.12
CA ASP A 137 -8.77 1.78 2.80
C ASP A 137 -8.82 0.85 1.59
N CYS A 138 -8.02 1.11 0.55
CA CYS A 138 -7.95 0.24 -0.62
C CYS A 138 -7.39 -1.15 -0.31
N VAL A 139 -6.32 -1.18 0.49
CA VAL A 139 -5.62 -2.39 0.92
C VAL A 139 -6.44 -3.19 1.92
N GLY A 140 -7.23 -2.52 2.76
CA GLY A 140 -8.06 -3.10 3.83
C GLY A 140 -7.27 -3.45 5.10
N ALA A 141 -6.07 -2.90 5.27
CA ALA A 141 -5.23 -3.14 6.44
C ALA A 141 -4.30 -1.95 6.71
N GLU A 142 -3.94 -1.76 7.98
CA GLU A 142 -2.96 -0.75 8.37
C GLU A 142 -1.57 -1.14 7.85
N MET A 143 -0.84 -0.16 7.32
CA MET A 143 0.47 -0.37 6.71
C MET A 143 1.58 0.39 7.44
N ILE A 144 2.83 0.00 7.21
CA ILE A 144 3.99 0.76 7.68
C ILE A 144 3.89 2.21 7.22
N ARG A 145 3.95 3.14 8.18
CA ARG A 145 4.07 4.58 7.91
C ARG A 145 5.54 4.92 7.74
N MET A 146 5.95 5.26 6.52
CA MET A 146 7.36 5.57 6.24
C MET A 146 7.91 6.74 7.05
N ILE A 147 7.07 7.69 7.45
CA ILE A 147 7.49 8.84 8.26
C ILE A 147 8.03 8.40 9.63
N GLU A 148 7.56 7.26 10.16
CA GLU A 148 8.02 6.66 11.42
C GLU A 148 9.39 6.01 11.28
N HIS A 149 9.84 5.72 10.06
CA HIS A 149 11.10 5.06 9.71
C HIS A 149 11.98 5.89 8.77
N LYS A 150 11.83 7.22 8.82
CA LYS A 150 12.47 8.16 7.89
C LYS A 150 14.00 8.05 7.86
N ASP A 151 14.63 7.68 8.97
CA ASP A 151 16.07 7.51 9.14
C ASP A 151 16.62 6.35 8.30
N VAL A 152 15.88 5.25 8.22
CA VAL A 152 16.22 4.10 7.36
C VAL A 152 16.14 4.51 5.88
N PHE A 153 15.05 5.16 5.49
CA PHE A 153 14.84 5.57 4.10
C PHE A 153 15.80 6.66 3.63
N GLN A 154 16.20 7.59 4.51
CA GLN A 154 17.15 8.64 4.16
C GLN A 154 18.57 8.12 4.00
N ASN A 155 19.01 7.17 4.80
CA ASN A 155 20.41 6.73 4.75
C ASN A 155 20.66 5.63 3.70
N ASP A 156 19.75 4.65 3.59
CA ASP A 156 20.01 3.46 2.78
C ASP A 156 19.51 3.59 1.34
N PHE A 157 18.38 4.28 1.12
CA PHE A 157 17.78 4.37 -0.20
C PHE A 157 18.31 5.51 -1.07
N LEU A 158 18.93 6.54 -0.47
CA LEU A 158 19.72 7.50 -1.26
C LEU A 158 20.81 6.80 -2.08
N ARG A 159 21.34 5.66 -1.62
CA ARG A 159 22.33 4.87 -2.39
C ARG A 159 21.72 4.07 -3.53
N TYR A 160 20.45 3.65 -3.41
CA TYR A 160 19.77 2.87 -4.43
C TYR A 160 19.35 3.77 -5.61
N ASP A 161 18.79 4.96 -5.34
CA ASP A 161 18.45 5.97 -6.36
C ASP A 161 19.70 6.47 -7.12
N ILE A 162 20.86 6.56 -6.47
CA ILE A 162 22.12 6.90 -7.15
C ILE A 162 22.60 5.77 -8.07
N ARG A 163 22.41 4.51 -7.69
CA ARG A 163 22.89 3.36 -8.49
C ARG A 163 22.06 3.12 -9.74
N THR A 164 20.77 3.43 -9.72
CA THR A 164 19.88 3.24 -10.88
C THR A 164 19.88 4.43 -11.86
N ARG A 165 20.53 5.55 -11.52
CA ARG A 165 20.74 6.71 -12.41
C ARG A 165 22.03 6.67 -13.24
N ASN A 166 22.93 5.70 -12.99
CA ASN A 166 24.16 5.47 -13.75
C ASN A 166 24.06 4.15 -14.53
#